data_AF-A0A842UDV2-F1
#
_entry.id   AF-A0A842UDV2-F1
#
_cell.length_a   1.000
_cell.length_b   1.000
_cell.length_c   1.000
_cell.angle_alpha   90.00
_cell.angle_beta   90.00
_cell.angle_gamma   90.00
#
_symmetry.space_group_name_H-M   'P 1'
#
loop_
_entity.id
_entity.type
_entity.pdbx_description
1 polymer ?
#
loop_
_entity_poly.entity_id
_entity_poly.type
_entity_poly.pdbx_seq_one_letter_code
_entity_poly.pdbx_strand_id
1 'polypeptide(L)'
;MLRFSVLKIIGTSIFFFLLALTGSIFFTILGFAWLMFFNGYSIFMFPLLHLSIDQDETIHKTRREGMFFGIQALFNKPAVSVGPIIATVILVSFGFIQGSETQPESALFGIALLFLVYPVIMTAISVIFIYFYPLSDEVLKEIQIKLEKIHKEKLEVSKKS
;
A
#
# COMPACT_ATOMS: atom_id res chain seq x y z
N MET A 1 -3.45 -10.93 -2.80
CA MET A 1 -2.75 -9.63 -2.65
C MET A 1 -1.44 -9.55 -3.46
N LEU A 2 -0.51 -10.50 -3.30
CA LEU A 2 0.79 -10.51 -4.02
C LEU A 2 0.64 -10.43 -5.54
N ARG A 3 -0.24 -11.24 -6.15
CA ARG A 3 -0.48 -11.25 -7.61
C ARG A 3 -0.91 -9.89 -8.18
N PHE A 4 -1.82 -9.18 -7.50
CA PHE A 4 -2.27 -7.86 -7.92
C PHE A 4 -1.15 -6.81 -7.82
N SER A 5 -0.30 -6.92 -6.79
CA SER A 5 0.82 -5.99 -6.58
C SER A 5 1.91 -6.20 -7.63
N VAL A 6 2.22 -7.46 -7.97
CA VAL A 6 3.16 -7.81 -9.05
C VAL A 6 2.63 -7.34 -10.41
N LEU A 7 1.34 -7.54 -10.69
CA LEU A 7 0.73 -7.09 -11.94
C LEU A 7 0.75 -5.56 -12.07
N LYS A 8 0.50 -4.84 -10.96
CA LYS A 8 0.65 -3.38 -10.90
C LYS A 8 2.08 -2.96 -11.28
N ILE A 9 3.09 -3.58 -10.66
CA ILE A 9 4.51 -3.27 -10.91
C ILE A 9 4.86 -3.50 -12.38
N ILE A 10 4.53 -4.68 -12.92
CA ILE A 10 4.83 -5.04 -14.31
C ILE A 10 4.18 -4.05 -15.29
N GLY A 11 2.87 -3.81 -15.15
CA GLY A 11 2.18 -2.91 -16.06
C GLY A 11 2.68 -1.46 -15.97
N THR A 12 2.96 -0.96 -14.76
CA THR A 12 3.50 0.40 -14.59
C THR A 12 4.88 0.53 -15.24
N SER A 13 5.75 -0.48 -15.10
CA SER A 13 7.06 -0.51 -15.77
C SER A 13 6.95 -0.56 -17.30
N ILE A 14 5.99 -1.31 -17.84
CA ILE A 14 5.73 -1.37 -19.29
C ILE A 14 5.26 -0.01 -19.80
N PHE A 15 4.30 0.63 -19.13
CA PHE A 15 3.81 1.95 -19.54
C PHE A 15 4.88 3.03 -19.40
N PHE A 16 5.76 2.94 -18.40
CA PHE A 16 6.93 3.82 -18.29
C PHE A 16 7.88 3.64 -19.47
N PHE A 17 8.19 2.41 -19.84
CA PHE A 17 9.05 2.13 -20.99
C PHE A 17 8.44 2.64 -22.30
N LEU A 18 7.13 2.42 -22.52
CA LEU A 18 6.42 2.93 -23.69
C LEU A 18 6.38 4.46 -23.73
N LEU A 19 6.18 5.12 -22.59
CA LEU A 19 6.24 6.57 -22.49
C LEU A 19 7.64 7.09 -22.85
N ALA A 20 8.69 6.48 -22.29
CA ALA A 20 10.08 6.88 -22.57
C ALA A 20 10.46 6.73 -24.05
N LEU A 21 9.87 5.75 -24.75
CA LEU A 21 10.17 5.49 -26.16
C LEU A 21 9.39 6.37 -27.13
N THR A 22 8.14 6.71 -26.80
CA THR A 22 7.21 7.36 -27.74
C THR A 22 6.88 8.80 -27.39
N GLY A 23 7.03 9.22 -26.14
CA GLY A 23 6.63 10.54 -25.65
C GLY A 23 5.13 10.86 -25.81
N SER A 24 4.30 9.86 -26.13
CA SER A 24 2.90 10.08 -26.49
C SER A 24 1.99 10.19 -25.25
N ILE A 25 1.12 11.20 -25.27
CA ILE A 25 0.15 11.45 -24.20
C ILE A 25 -0.85 10.30 -24.02
N PHE A 26 -1.11 9.53 -25.07
CA PHE A 26 -1.98 8.35 -25.01
C PHE A 26 -1.47 7.31 -24.00
N PHE A 27 -0.16 7.02 -24.03
CA PHE A 27 0.45 6.06 -23.10
C PHE A 27 0.51 6.61 -21.68
N THR A 28 0.66 7.92 -21.52
CA THR A 28 0.56 8.58 -20.20
C THR A 28 -0.81 8.35 -19.58
N ILE A 29 -1.90 8.63 -20.32
CA ILE A 29 -3.28 8.45 -19.84
C ILE A 29 -3.55 6.98 -19.51
N LEU A 30 -3.11 6.06 -20.37
CA LEU A 30 -3.29 4.62 -20.16
C LEU A 30 -2.52 4.12 -18.93
N GLY A 31 -1.30 4.62 -18.71
CA GLY A 31 -0.50 4.35 -17.51
C GLY A 31 -1.18 4.85 -16.22
N PHE A 32 -1.76 6.06 -16.26
CA PHE A 32 -2.55 6.58 -15.13
C PHE A 32 -3.80 5.75 -14.86
N ALA A 33 -4.54 5.35 -15.90
CA ALA A 33 -5.71 4.48 -15.77
C ALA A 33 -5.34 3.13 -15.13
N TRP A 34 -4.21 2.55 -15.55
CA TRP A 34 -3.68 1.32 -14.96
C TRP A 34 -3.35 1.50 -13.46
N LEU A 35 -2.64 2.58 -13.11
CA LEU A 35 -2.30 2.88 -11.72
C LEU A 35 -3.54 3.02 -10.83
N MET A 36 -4.59 3.68 -11.33
CA MET A 36 -5.85 3.83 -10.62
C MET A 36 -6.59 2.50 -10.45
N PHE A 37 -6.70 1.71 -11.51
CA PHE A 37 -7.38 0.41 -11.48
C PHE A 37 -6.74 -0.53 -10.45
N PHE A 38 -5.41 -0.62 -10.47
CA PHE A 38 -4.70 -1.49 -9.54
C PHE A 38 -4.60 -0.93 -8.12
N ASN A 39 -4.92 0.35 -7.88
CA ASN A 39 -4.91 0.93 -6.53
C ASN A 39 -5.90 0.23 -5.57
N GLY A 40 -6.89 -0.49 -6.10
CA GLY A 40 -7.84 -1.29 -5.32
C GLY A 40 -7.21 -2.36 -4.41
N TYR A 41 -5.93 -2.74 -4.60
CA TYR A 41 -5.26 -3.63 -3.63
C TYR A 41 -5.15 -3.01 -2.23
N SER A 42 -5.25 -1.68 -2.11
CA SER A 42 -5.26 -0.98 -0.81
C SER A 42 -6.38 -1.44 0.12
N ILE A 43 -7.47 -2.01 -0.41
CA ILE A 43 -8.57 -2.60 0.36
C ILE A 43 -8.08 -3.70 1.30
N PHE A 44 -7.01 -4.42 0.93
CA PHE A 44 -6.44 -5.48 1.76
C PHE A 44 -5.70 -4.97 3.01
N MET A 45 -5.44 -3.66 3.12
CA MET A 45 -4.74 -3.08 4.27
C MET A 45 -5.48 -3.33 5.60
N PHE A 46 -6.79 -3.05 5.65
CA PHE A 46 -7.57 -3.23 6.88
C PHE A 46 -7.74 -4.70 7.27
N PRO A 47 -8.10 -5.63 6.35
CA PRO A 47 -8.11 -7.05 6.65
C PRO A 47 -6.79 -7.57 7.23
N LEU A 48 -5.64 -7.14 6.70
CA LEU A 48 -4.34 -7.53 7.25
C LEU A 48 -4.12 -7.00 8.67
N LEU A 49 -4.48 -5.75 8.92
CA LEU A 49 -4.40 -5.17 10.27
C LEU A 49 -5.29 -5.93 11.25
N HIS A 50 -6.52 -6.27 10.85
CA HIS A 50 -7.43 -7.06 11.66
C HIS A 50 -6.90 -8.47 11.93
N LEU A 51 -6.29 -9.13 10.95
CA LEU A 51 -5.64 -10.42 11.16
C LEU A 51 -4.52 -10.36 12.20
N SER A 52 -3.72 -9.29 12.20
CA SER A 52 -2.69 -9.09 13.23
C SER A 52 -3.30 -8.85 14.62
N ILE A 53 -4.42 -8.13 14.70
CA ILE A 53 -5.16 -7.91 15.95
C ILE A 53 -5.74 -9.24 16.47
N ASP A 54 -6.33 -10.02 15.58
CA ASP A 54 -6.91 -11.33 15.86
C ASP A 54 -5.82 -12.31 16.36
N GLN A 55 -4.64 -12.31 15.72
CA GLN A 55 -3.48 -13.06 16.17
C GLN A 55 -3.00 -12.61 17.57
N ASP A 56 -2.92 -11.32 17.84
CA ASP A 56 -2.57 -10.79 19.17
C ASP A 56 -3.60 -11.19 20.24
N GLU A 57 -4.89 -11.17 19.91
CA GLU A 57 -5.96 -11.61 20.80
C GLU A 57 -5.83 -13.09 21.16
N THR A 58 -5.37 -13.96 20.24
CA THR A 58 -5.14 -15.37 20.58
C THR A 58 -4.05 -15.58 21.64
N ILE A 59 -3.07 -14.68 21.72
CA ILE A 59 -1.95 -14.75 22.67
C ILE A 59 -2.34 -14.11 24.00
N HIS A 60 -2.91 -12.90 23.95
CA HIS A 60 -3.18 -12.09 25.15
C HIS A 60 -4.59 -12.25 25.71
N LYS A 61 -5.50 -12.93 24.99
CA LYS A 61 -6.93 -13.05 25.32
C LYS A 61 -7.67 -11.71 25.48
N THR A 62 -7.04 -10.60 25.15
CA THR A 62 -7.61 -9.24 25.21
C THR A 62 -7.61 -8.63 23.83
N ARG A 63 -8.73 -8.03 23.42
CA ARG A 63 -8.84 -7.35 22.12
C ARG A 63 -8.26 -5.94 22.23
N ARG A 64 -7.15 -5.68 21.54
CA ARG A 64 -6.37 -4.42 21.64
C ARG A 64 -6.49 -3.54 20.39
N GLU A 65 -7.67 -3.50 19.76
CA GLU A 65 -7.91 -2.76 18.51
C GLU A 65 -7.42 -1.30 18.55
N GLY A 66 -7.76 -0.57 19.62
CA GLY A 66 -7.39 0.84 19.75
C GLY A 66 -5.87 1.09 19.71
N MET A 67 -5.07 0.16 20.25
CA MET A 67 -3.61 0.25 20.21
C MET A 67 -3.08 0.06 18.78
N PHE A 68 -3.57 -0.97 18.08
CA PHE A 68 -3.17 -1.25 16.70
C PHE A 68 -3.58 -0.13 15.74
N PHE A 69 -4.80 0.40 15.86
CA PHE A 69 -5.24 1.56 15.08
C PHE A 69 -4.45 2.83 15.42
N GLY A 70 -4.11 3.02 16.70
CA GLY A 70 -3.24 4.13 17.14
C GLY A 70 -1.86 4.06 16.52
N ILE A 71 -1.23 2.88 16.51
CA ILE A 71 0.07 2.65 15.88
C ILE A 71 -0.02 2.86 14.36
N GLN A 72 -1.02 2.29 13.70
CA GLN A 72 -1.24 2.49 12.26
C GLN A 72 -1.38 3.98 11.91
N ALA A 73 -2.17 4.73 12.67
CA ALA A 73 -2.35 6.16 12.46
C ALA A 73 -1.06 6.96 12.70
N LEU A 74 -0.26 6.57 13.70
CA LEU A 74 1.02 7.20 14.02
C LEU A 74 2.02 7.04 12.88
N PHE A 75 2.07 5.89 12.23
CA PHE A 75 2.96 5.67 11.07
C PHE A 75 2.40 6.26 9.76
N ASN A 76 1.08 6.26 9.58
CA ASN A 76 0.47 6.72 8.33
C ASN A 76 0.61 8.25 8.14
N LYS A 77 0.44 9.04 9.20
CA LYS A 77 0.55 10.52 9.13
C LYS A 77 1.90 11.02 8.58
N PRO A 78 3.06 10.61 9.13
CA PRO A 78 4.35 11.00 8.58
C PRO A 78 4.58 10.41 7.20
N ALA A 79 4.16 9.16 6.94
CA ALA A 79 4.31 8.54 5.61
C ALA A 79 3.61 9.35 4.51
N VAL A 80 2.38 9.81 4.77
CA VAL A 80 1.65 10.69 3.84
C VAL A 80 2.35 12.04 3.68
N SER A 81 2.97 12.57 4.73
CA SER A 81 3.67 13.86 4.68
C SER A 81 4.99 13.80 3.91
N VAL A 82 5.68 12.66 3.91
CA VAL A 82 6.93 12.45 3.18
C VAL A 82 6.70 12.43 1.66
N GLY A 83 5.54 11.97 1.19
CA GLY A 83 5.22 11.91 -0.24
C GLY A 83 5.35 13.26 -0.96
N PRO A 84 4.65 14.32 -0.53
CA PRO A 84 4.79 15.66 -1.09
C PRO A 84 6.21 16.22 -1.01
N ILE A 85 6.95 15.92 0.07
CA ILE A 85 8.35 16.38 0.20
C ILE A 85 9.20 15.78 -0.91
N ILE A 86 9.10 14.47 -1.13
CA ILE A 86 9.82 13.78 -2.22
C ILE A 86 9.39 14.36 -3.58
N ALA A 87 8.09 14.58 -3.78
CA ALA A 87 7.56 15.17 -5.00
C ALA A 87 8.15 16.55 -5.28
N THR A 88 8.17 17.43 -4.28
CA THR A 88 8.76 18.78 -4.41
C THR A 88 10.25 18.70 -4.72
N VAL A 89 11.00 17.86 -4.02
CA VAL A 89 12.45 17.70 -4.27
C VAL A 89 12.72 17.28 -5.71
N ILE A 90 11.96 16.30 -6.23
CA ILE A 90 12.09 15.87 -7.63
C ILE A 90 11.73 17.02 -8.58
N LEU A 91 10.58 17.66 -8.41
CA LEU A 91 10.15 18.74 -9.30
C LEU A 91 11.16 19.88 -9.37
N VAL A 92 11.67 20.34 -8.23
CA VAL A 92 12.68 21.41 -8.17
C VAL A 92 13.99 20.97 -8.82
N SER A 93 14.43 19.74 -8.58
CA SER A 93 15.69 19.21 -9.14
C SER A 93 15.66 19.08 -10.66
N PHE A 94 14.48 18.83 -11.23
CA PHE A 94 14.28 18.71 -12.68
C PHE A 94 13.92 20.04 -13.37
N GLY A 95 13.93 21.16 -12.62
CA GLY A 95 13.71 22.50 -13.16
C GLY A 95 12.24 22.80 -13.46
N PHE A 96 11.31 22.24 -12.68
CA PHE A 96 9.89 22.56 -12.79
C PHE A 96 9.64 24.06 -12.53
N ILE A 97 8.95 24.73 -13.46
CA ILE A 97 8.65 26.16 -13.38
C ILE A 97 7.16 26.33 -13.08
N GLN A 98 6.83 26.69 -11.84
CA GLN A 98 5.43 26.87 -11.45
C GLN A 98 4.78 28.00 -12.27
N GLY A 99 3.60 27.72 -12.86
CA GLY A 99 2.81 28.73 -13.59
C GLY A 99 3.25 29.00 -15.04
N SER A 100 4.30 28.33 -15.54
CA SER A 100 4.68 28.42 -16.95
C SER A 100 3.78 27.52 -17.82
N GLU A 101 3.30 28.04 -18.94
CA GLU A 101 2.56 27.26 -19.96
C GLU A 101 3.45 26.21 -20.63
N THR A 102 4.74 26.51 -20.77
CA THR A 102 5.75 25.60 -21.33
C THR A 102 6.71 25.15 -20.23
N GLN A 103 6.82 23.84 -20.07
CA GLN A 103 7.77 23.22 -19.14
C GLN A 103 8.99 22.72 -19.92
N PRO A 104 10.21 22.81 -19.36
CA PRO A 104 11.37 22.20 -19.98
C PRO A 104 11.19 20.68 -20.04
N GLU A 105 11.82 20.05 -21.04
CA GLU A 105 11.78 18.60 -21.23
C GLU A 105 12.26 17.84 -19.97
N SER A 106 13.25 18.40 -19.26
CA SER A 106 13.72 17.87 -17.98
C SER A 106 12.61 17.81 -16.93
N ALA A 107 11.76 18.84 -16.84
CA ALA A 107 10.66 18.88 -15.87
C ALA A 107 9.58 17.86 -16.21
N LEU A 108 9.26 17.69 -17.51
CA LEU A 108 8.34 16.65 -17.97
C LEU A 108 8.86 15.25 -17.61
N PHE A 109 10.16 15.01 -17.80
CA PHE A 109 10.80 13.76 -17.39
C PHE A 109 10.77 13.56 -15.87
N GLY A 110 11.01 14.60 -15.09
CA GLY A 110 10.90 14.56 -13.62
C GLY A 110 9.48 14.21 -13.14
N ILE A 111 8.45 14.78 -13.77
CA ILE A 111 7.05 14.43 -13.52
C ILE A 111 6.78 12.96 -13.87
N ALA A 112 7.26 12.49 -15.02
CA ALA A 112 7.10 11.09 -15.42
C ALA A 112 7.76 10.13 -14.40
N LEU A 113 8.97 10.45 -13.91
CA LEU A 113 9.63 9.68 -12.85
C LEU A 113 8.80 9.64 -11.56
N LEU A 114 8.25 10.78 -11.14
CA LEU A 114 7.44 10.89 -9.92
C LEU A 114 6.18 10.02 -9.98
N PHE A 115 5.50 9.96 -11.13
CA PHE A 115 4.26 9.21 -11.24
C PHE A 115 4.43 7.74 -11.59
N LEU A 116 5.58 7.35 -12.13
CA LEU A 116 5.78 5.99 -12.63
C LEU A 116 6.81 5.22 -11.81
N VAL A 117 7.97 5.80 -11.54
CA VAL A 117 9.05 5.11 -10.82
C VAL A 117 8.79 5.08 -9.31
N TYR A 118 8.36 6.20 -8.73
CA TYR A 118 8.11 6.26 -7.28
C TYR A 118 7.03 5.26 -6.82
N PRO A 119 5.86 5.14 -7.48
CA PRO A 119 4.87 4.13 -7.08
C PRO A 119 5.37 2.69 -7.26
N VAL A 120 6.20 2.43 -8.27
CA VAL A 120 6.81 1.10 -8.49
C VAL A 120 7.74 0.74 -7.33
N ILE A 121 8.65 1.64 -6.94
CA ILE A 121 9.59 1.38 -5.83
C ILE A 121 8.82 1.17 -4.52
N MET A 122 7.87 2.04 -4.20
CA MET A 122 7.06 1.91 -2.97
C MET A 122 6.24 0.61 -2.96
N THR A 123 5.67 0.22 -4.10
CA THR A 123 4.91 -1.04 -4.21
C THR A 123 5.83 -2.25 -4.10
N ALA A 124 7.02 -2.21 -4.70
CA ALA A 124 8.01 -3.29 -4.61
C ALA A 124 8.46 -3.53 -3.16
N ILE A 125 8.76 -2.46 -2.43
CA ILE A 125 9.08 -2.53 -0.99
C ILE A 125 7.92 -3.18 -0.22
N SER A 126 6.68 -2.74 -0.46
CA SER A 126 5.49 -3.32 0.17
C SER A 126 5.34 -4.82 -0.13
N VAL A 127 5.59 -5.25 -1.37
CA VAL A 127 5.54 -6.65 -1.78
C VAL A 127 6.56 -7.50 -1.01
N ILE A 128 7.78 -6.98 -0.79
CA ILE A 128 8.80 -7.69 0.00
C ILE A 128 8.29 -7.95 1.42
N PHE A 129 7.73 -6.94 2.09
CA PHE A 129 7.19 -7.09 3.44
C PHE A 129 6.02 -8.08 3.49
N ILE A 130 5.11 -8.03 2.51
CA ILE A 130 3.96 -8.96 2.45
C ILE A 130 4.42 -10.38 2.14
N TYR A 131 5.47 -10.55 1.33
CA TYR A 131 6.01 -11.87 1.01
C TYR A 131 6.52 -12.61 2.25
N PHE A 132 7.11 -11.88 3.21
CA PHE A 132 7.54 -12.46 4.49
C PHE A 132 6.40 -12.68 5.49
N TYR A 133 5.18 -12.19 5.22
CA TYR A 133 4.03 -12.42 6.09
C TYR A 133 3.44 -13.81 5.79
N PRO A 134 3.51 -14.79 6.71
CA PRO A 134 3.03 -16.15 6.48
C PRO A 134 1.49 -16.20 6.48
N LEU A 135 0.90 -15.84 5.35
CA LEU A 135 -0.54 -15.88 5.09
C LEU A 135 -0.92 -17.24 4.47
N SER A 136 -0.63 -18.34 5.17
CA SER A 136 -1.15 -19.64 4.75
C SER A 136 -2.59 -19.82 5.22
N ASP A 137 -3.42 -20.45 4.39
CA ASP A 137 -4.82 -20.74 4.74
C ASP A 137 -4.92 -21.60 6.02
N GLU A 138 -3.91 -22.41 6.30
CA GLU A 138 -3.79 -23.22 7.51
C GLU A 138 -3.62 -22.37 8.77
N VAL A 139 -2.71 -21.39 8.75
CA VAL A 139 -2.50 -20.46 9.86
C VAL A 139 -3.75 -19.62 10.10
N LEU A 140 -4.42 -19.19 9.02
CA LEU A 140 -5.66 -18.42 9.12
C LEU A 140 -6.78 -19.21 9.81
N LYS A 141 -6.96 -20.48 9.43
CA LYS A 141 -7.93 -21.38 10.06
C LYS A 141 -7.60 -21.65 11.52
N GLU A 142 -6.32 -21.83 11.84
CA GLU A 142 -5.88 -22.06 13.22
C GLU A 142 -6.21 -20.87 14.13
N ILE A 143 -5.96 -19.63 13.65
CA ILE A 143 -6.30 -18.41 14.38
C ILE A 143 -7.81 -18.31 14.60
N GLN A 144 -8.63 -18.58 13.58
CA GLN A 144 -10.09 -18.56 13.69
C GLN A 144 -10.62 -19.56 14.74
N ILE A 145 -10.13 -20.80 14.71
CA ILE A 145 -10.53 -21.84 15.68
C ILE A 145 -10.17 -21.42 17.12
N LYS A 146 -8.97 -20.86 17.32
CA LYS A 146 -8.53 -20.38 18.65
C LYS A 146 -9.41 -19.23 19.13
N LEU A 147 -9.74 -18.28 18.27
CA LEU A 147 -10.60 -17.14 18.61
C LEU A 147 -12.02 -17.58 18.98
N GLU A 148 -12.63 -18.46 18.20
CA GLU A 148 -13.96 -19.00 18.52
C GLU A 148 -13.99 -19.66 19.90
N LYS A 149 -12.94 -20.42 20.23
CA LYS A 149 -12.81 -21.05 21.55
C LYS A 149 -12.72 -20.01 22.67
N ILE A 150 -11.86 -18.98 22.51
CA ILE A 150 -11.71 -17.89 23.48
C ILE A 150 -13.03 -17.13 23.66
N HIS A 151 -13.76 -16.85 22.58
CA HIS A 151 -15.04 -16.14 22.65
C HIS A 151 -16.13 -16.98 23.33
N LYS A 152 -16.19 -18.29 23.08
CA LYS A 152 -17.09 -19.21 23.80
C LYS A 152 -16.79 -19.26 25.30
N GLU A 153 -15.51 -19.40 25.68
CA GLU A 153 -15.08 -19.41 27.08
C GLU A 153 -15.48 -18.11 27.82
N LYS A 154 -15.26 -16.95 27.19
CA LYS A 154 -15.65 -15.64 27.75
C LYS A 154 -17.17 -15.52 27.97
N LEU A 155 -17.97 -16.00 27.01
CA LEU A 155 -19.43 -15.99 27.10
C LEU A 155 -19.95 -16.90 28.22
N GLU A 156 -19.33 -18.07 28.41
CA GLU A 156 -19.70 -18.97 29.50
C GLU A 156 -19.37 -18.41 30.89
N VAL A 157 -18.22 -17.74 31.03
CA VAL A 157 -17.85 -17.05 32.29
C VAL A 157 -18.82 -15.90 32.58
N SER A 158 -19.14 -15.08 31.57
CA SER A 158 -20.10 -13.97 31.72
C SER A 158 -21.52 -14.41 32.06
N LYS A 159 -21.93 -15.62 31.68
CA LYS A 159 -23.24 -16.19 32.05
C LYS A 159 -23.28 -16.75 33.48
N LYS A 160 -22.11 -16.98 34.10
CA LYS A 160 -21.98 -17.56 35.44
C LYS A 160 -21.77 -16.53 36.55
N SER A 161 -21.43 -15.28 36.22
CA SER A 161 -21.38 -14.15 37.17
C SER A 161 -22.72 -13.41 37.23
#